data_AF-A0A7V4MQ09-F1
#
_entry.id   AF-A0A7V4MQ09-F1
#
_cell.length_a   1.000
_cell.length_b   1.000
_cell.length_c   1.000
_cell.angle_alpha   90.00
_cell.angle_beta   90.00
_cell.angle_gamma   90.00
#
_symmetry.space_group_name_H-M   'P 1'
#
loop_
_entity.id
_entity.type
_entity.pdbx_description
1 polymer ?
#
loop_
_entity_poly.entity_id
_entity_poly.type
_entity_poly.pdbx_seq_one_letter_code
_entity_poly.pdbx_strand_id
1 'polypeptide(L)'
;MGFEPLSKTMILRMAASLLIGLLILAAARQANRTPARVSARAAGMAGRWLAGLSTAWILAWLAIAAVRITYPHELEWVGGAVLDHCRRVAAGLPIYDAPSRDWVPFMYGPLYYWLGAPLVAVFPGHPFLGLRILSILSAVGSAALVFAWVRALSTTQTVLWALAAVGMMFAAYRMT
;
A
#
# COMPACT_ATOMS: atom_id res chain seq x y z
N MET A 1 4.23 42.44 -14.13
CA MET A 1 4.26 40.97 -14.17
C MET A 1 4.25 40.56 -15.64
N GLY A 2 5.42 40.29 -16.22
CA GLY A 2 5.52 39.85 -17.62
C GLY A 2 5.27 38.35 -17.71
N PHE A 3 4.31 37.93 -18.52
CA PHE A 3 4.15 36.53 -18.91
C PHE A 3 5.33 36.19 -19.84
N GLU A 4 6.27 35.37 -19.37
CA GLU A 4 7.24 34.77 -20.28
C GLU A 4 6.51 33.82 -21.24
N PRO A 5 6.77 33.89 -22.56
CA PRO A 5 6.15 33.01 -23.53
C PRO A 5 6.59 31.56 -23.29
N LEU A 6 5.62 30.64 -23.36
CA LEU A 6 5.84 29.21 -23.23
C LEU A 6 6.95 28.73 -24.16
N SER A 7 7.98 28.09 -23.60
CA SER A 7 9.11 27.59 -24.38
C SER A 7 8.65 26.51 -25.38
N LYS A 8 9.28 26.46 -26.56
CA LYS A 8 8.94 25.50 -27.63
C LYS A 8 8.95 24.04 -27.13
N THR A 9 9.86 23.73 -26.20
CA THR A 9 10.00 22.41 -25.58
C THR A 9 8.80 22.06 -24.69
N MET A 10 8.20 23.03 -24.01
CA MET A 10 7.00 22.85 -23.19
C MET A 10 5.76 22.58 -24.06
N ILE A 11 5.61 23.30 -25.17
CA ILE A 11 4.52 23.10 -26.13
C ILE A 11 4.60 21.69 -26.76
N LEU A 12 5.81 21.25 -27.14
CA LEU A 12 6.06 19.89 -27.68
C LEU A 12 5.73 18.79 -26.66
N ARG A 13 6.07 18.99 -25.38
CA ARG A 13 5.73 18.03 -24.31
C ARG A 13 4.21 17.95 -24.08
N MET A 14 3.53 19.09 -24.05
CA MET A 14 2.06 19.12 -23.90
C MET A 14 1.35 18.45 -25.07
N ALA A 15 1.81 18.70 -26.31
CA ALA A 15 1.28 18.06 -27.51
C ALA A 15 1.50 16.54 -27.48
N ALA A 16 2.68 16.07 -27.06
CA ALA A 16 2.97 14.64 -26.92
C ALA A 16 2.10 13.97 -25.85
N SER A 17 1.91 14.61 -24.69
CA SER A 17 1.02 14.10 -23.62
C SER A 17 -0.45 14.03 -24.06
N LEU A 18 -0.93 15.02 -24.81
CA LEU A 18 -2.27 15.01 -25.41
C LEU A 18 -2.42 13.90 -26.44
N LEU A 19 -1.42 13.68 -27.31
CA LEU A 19 -1.44 12.62 -28.31
C LEU A 19 -1.47 11.24 -27.65
N ILE A 20 -0.65 11.02 -26.62
CA ILE A 20 -0.65 9.77 -25.83
C ILE A 20 -2.01 9.57 -25.16
N GLY A 21 -2.58 10.61 -24.54
CA GLY A 21 -3.92 10.55 -23.95
C GLY A 21 -5.01 10.17 -24.96
N LEU A 22 -4.97 10.76 -26.16
CA LEU A 22 -5.92 10.45 -27.23
C LEU A 22 -5.74 9.03 -27.78
N LEU A 23 -4.50 8.54 -27.89
CA LEU A 23 -4.21 7.16 -28.31
C LEU A 23 -4.70 6.14 -27.28
N ILE A 24 -4.52 6.42 -25.98
CA ILE A 24 -5.06 5.58 -24.89
C ILE A 24 -6.60 5.54 -24.96
N LEU A 25 -7.25 6.68 -25.18
CA LEU A 25 -8.71 6.75 -25.31
C LEU A 25 -9.22 6.04 -26.57
N ALA A 26 -8.50 6.13 -27.69
CA ALA A 26 -8.85 5.43 -28.92
C ALA A 26 -8.69 3.91 -28.77
N ALA A 27 -7.60 3.44 -28.16
CA ALA A 27 -7.37 2.04 -27.86
C ALA A 27 -8.43 1.48 -26.89
N ALA A 28 -8.78 2.24 -25.84
CA ALA A 28 -9.87 1.88 -24.91
C ALA A 28 -11.24 1.80 -25.61
N ARG A 29 -11.53 2.73 -26.53
CA ARG A 29 -12.75 2.69 -27.36
C ARG A 29 -12.76 1.50 -28.32
N GLN A 30 -11.62 1.14 -28.91
CA GLN A 30 -11.52 0.01 -29.83
C GLN A 30 -11.63 -1.33 -29.10
N ALA A 31 -11.03 -1.46 -27.91
CA ALA A 31 -11.23 -2.60 -27.01
C ALA A 31 -12.71 -2.76 -26.61
N ASN A 32 -13.45 -1.65 -26.45
CA ASN A 32 -14.89 -1.68 -26.21
C ASN A 32 -15.75 -2.02 -27.44
N ARG A 33 -15.20 -1.96 -28.67
CA ARG A 33 -15.96 -2.18 -29.92
C ARG A 33 -15.90 -3.61 -30.43
N THR A 34 -14.87 -4.37 -30.07
CA THR A 34 -14.79 -5.81 -30.36
C THR A 34 -14.98 -6.60 -29.08
N PRO A 35 -16.23 -6.91 -28.67
CA PRO A 35 -16.42 -7.91 -27.64
C PRO A 35 -15.95 -9.24 -28.23
N ALA A 36 -14.75 -9.69 -27.85
CA ALA A 36 -14.48 -11.11 -27.86
C ALA A 36 -15.64 -11.74 -27.09
N ARG A 37 -16.47 -12.55 -27.77
CA ARG A 37 -17.58 -13.28 -27.13
C ARG A 37 -16.98 -14.35 -26.23
N VAL A 38 -16.38 -13.95 -25.12
CA VAL A 38 -16.06 -14.84 -24.01
C VAL A 38 -17.41 -15.35 -23.52
N SER A 39 -17.60 -16.66 -23.56
CA SER A 39 -18.86 -17.24 -23.08
C SER A 39 -19.08 -16.82 -21.63
N ALA A 40 -20.32 -16.51 -21.26
CA ALA A 40 -20.66 -16.12 -19.87
C ALA A 40 -20.16 -17.16 -18.84
N ARG A 41 -20.09 -18.44 -19.25
CA ARG A 41 -19.52 -19.54 -18.49
C ARG A 41 -18.00 -19.40 -18.30
N ALA A 42 -17.24 -19.08 -19.35
CA ALA A 42 -15.79 -18.84 -19.25
C ALA A 42 -15.47 -17.62 -18.40
N ALA A 43 -16.22 -16.52 -18.56
CA ALA A 43 -16.09 -15.33 -17.72
C ALA A 43 -16.41 -15.63 -16.24
N GLY A 44 -17.47 -16.39 -15.98
CA GLY A 44 -17.83 -16.81 -14.62
C GLY A 44 -16.77 -17.72 -13.98
N MET A 45 -16.14 -18.61 -14.75
CA MET A 45 -15.07 -19.47 -14.26
C MET A 45 -13.80 -18.67 -13.95
N ALA A 46 -13.39 -17.77 -14.85
CA ALA A 46 -12.24 -16.87 -14.61
C ALA A 46 -12.45 -16.02 -13.35
N GLY A 47 -13.66 -15.49 -13.14
CA GLY A 47 -14.01 -14.75 -11.92
C GLY A 47 -13.85 -15.60 -10.64
N ARG A 48 -14.27 -16.87 -10.65
CA ARG A 48 -14.08 -17.77 -9.50
C ARG A 48 -12.60 -18.03 -9.21
N TRP A 49 -11.80 -18.25 -10.23
CA TRP A 49 -10.35 -18.41 -10.08
C TRP A 49 -9.69 -17.16 -9.50
N LEU A 50 -10.05 -15.97 -10.01
CA LEU A 50 -9.56 -14.71 -9.50
C LEU A 50 -9.93 -14.50 -8.02
N ALA A 51 -11.19 -14.77 -7.64
CA ALA A 51 -11.62 -14.70 -6.25
C ALA A 51 -10.86 -15.69 -5.37
N GLY A 52 -10.69 -16.93 -5.83
CA GLY A 52 -9.98 -17.99 -5.11
C GLY A 52 -8.51 -17.63 -4.87
N LEU A 53 -7.80 -17.21 -5.91
CA LEU A 53 -6.39 -16.80 -5.81
C LEU A 53 -6.23 -15.58 -4.90
N SER A 54 -7.10 -14.57 -5.05
CA SER A 54 -7.07 -13.38 -4.21
C SER A 54 -7.28 -13.72 -2.73
N THR A 55 -8.27 -14.58 -2.45
CA THR A 55 -8.55 -15.05 -1.09
C THR A 55 -7.39 -15.85 -0.53
N ALA A 56 -6.82 -16.76 -1.31
CA ALA A 56 -5.66 -17.56 -0.91
C ALA A 56 -4.47 -16.65 -0.53
N TRP A 57 -4.22 -15.59 -1.29
CA TRP A 57 -3.13 -14.67 -1.02
C TRP A 57 -3.35 -13.80 0.23
N ILE A 58 -4.58 -13.34 0.43
CA ILE A 58 -4.97 -12.64 1.68
C ILE A 58 -4.74 -13.55 2.89
N LEU A 59 -5.22 -14.80 2.83
CA LEU A 59 -5.06 -15.76 3.92
C LEU A 59 -3.61 -16.12 4.17
N ALA A 60 -2.81 -16.32 3.13
CA ALA A 60 -1.37 -16.60 3.26
C ALA A 60 -0.64 -15.43 3.92
N TRP A 61 -0.93 -14.18 3.53
CA TRP A 61 -0.36 -13.00 4.17
C TRP A 61 -0.74 -12.92 5.66
N LEU A 62 -2.02 -13.14 5.99
CA LEU A 62 -2.50 -13.14 7.37
C LEU A 62 -1.85 -14.25 8.21
N ALA A 63 -1.68 -15.44 7.64
CA ALA A 63 -1.00 -16.55 8.31
C ALA A 63 0.47 -16.23 8.60
N ILE A 64 1.19 -15.68 7.62
CA ILE A 64 2.59 -15.24 7.81
C ILE A 64 2.68 -14.15 8.88
N ALA A 65 1.78 -13.16 8.82
CA ALA A 65 1.71 -12.09 9.82
C ALA A 65 1.49 -12.66 11.24
N ALA A 66 0.57 -13.60 11.40
CA ALA A 66 0.28 -14.25 12.67
C ALA A 66 1.48 -15.05 13.22
N VAL A 67 2.16 -15.83 12.36
CA VAL A 67 3.34 -16.61 12.76
C VAL A 67 4.52 -15.71 13.14
N ARG A 68 4.68 -14.57 12.46
CA ARG A 68 5.82 -13.67 12.66
C ARG A 68 5.58 -12.56 13.67
N ILE A 69 4.37 -12.41 14.21
CA ILE A 69 4.03 -11.25 15.04
C ILE A 69 4.87 -11.17 16.31
N THR A 70 5.24 -12.32 16.90
CA THR A 70 6.03 -12.40 18.15
C THR A 70 7.53 -12.59 17.94
N TYR A 71 8.02 -12.66 16.70
CA TYR A 71 9.44 -12.89 16.41
C TYR A 71 10.34 -11.79 17.05
N PRO A 72 11.32 -12.10 17.89
CA PRO A 72 11.94 -11.07 18.75
C PRO A 72 12.89 -10.10 18.01
N HIS A 73 13.28 -10.39 16.77
CA HIS A 73 14.26 -9.60 16.03
C HIS A 73 13.63 -8.78 14.89
N GLU A 74 14.39 -7.82 14.36
CA GLU A 74 13.97 -7.08 13.18
C GLU A 74 13.86 -7.99 11.95
N LEU A 75 12.78 -7.81 11.19
CA LEU A 75 12.56 -8.54 9.93
C LEU A 75 13.00 -7.71 8.72
N GLU A 76 13.16 -6.40 8.92
CA GLU A 76 13.45 -5.40 7.90
C GLU A 76 14.56 -4.52 8.46
N TRP A 77 15.49 -4.10 7.61
CA TRP A 77 16.75 -3.44 7.98
C TRP A 77 16.59 -2.07 8.68
N VAL A 78 15.45 -1.40 8.56
CA VAL A 78 15.14 -0.17 9.29
C VAL A 78 14.42 -0.41 10.62
N GLY A 79 14.05 -1.67 10.92
CA GLY A 79 13.23 -2.01 12.08
C GLY A 79 13.79 -1.49 13.39
N GLY A 80 15.08 -1.73 13.66
CA GLY A 80 15.76 -1.25 14.86
C GLY A 80 15.74 0.27 14.98
N ALA A 81 16.05 0.98 13.90
CA ALA A 81 16.03 2.44 13.90
C ALA A 81 14.62 3.00 14.13
N VAL A 82 13.57 2.40 13.55
CA VAL A 82 12.18 2.78 13.79
C VAL A 82 11.80 2.57 15.26
N LEU A 83 12.25 1.48 15.87
CA LEU A 83 12.05 1.23 17.30
C LEU A 83 12.72 2.30 18.16
N ASP A 84 13.94 2.70 17.82
CA ASP A 84 14.65 3.76 18.55
C ASP A 84 13.96 5.12 18.40
N HIS A 85 13.37 5.42 17.22
CA HIS A 85 12.51 6.61 17.06
C HIS A 85 11.29 6.55 17.98
N CYS A 86 10.64 5.40 18.09
CA CYS A 86 9.48 5.24 18.99
C CYS A 86 9.89 5.37 20.47
N ARG A 87 11.04 4.81 20.87
CA ARG A 87 11.60 4.97 22.22
C ARG A 87 11.95 6.42 22.52
N ARG A 88 12.53 7.14 21.56
CA ARG A 88 12.85 8.55 21.68
C ARG A 88 11.60 9.40 21.90
N VAL A 89 10.53 9.13 21.13
CA VAL A 89 9.21 9.75 21.35
C VAL A 89 8.66 9.41 22.72
N ALA A 90 8.73 8.14 23.15
CA ALA A 90 8.26 7.71 24.47
C ALA A 90 9.02 8.41 25.62
N ALA A 91 10.28 8.76 25.40
CA ALA A 91 11.12 9.53 26.33
C ALA A 91 10.86 11.06 26.28
N GLY A 92 9.94 11.53 25.43
CA GLY A 92 9.63 12.96 25.29
C GLY A 92 10.73 13.77 24.56
N LEU A 93 11.65 13.10 23.86
CA LEU A 93 12.74 13.76 23.15
C LEU A 93 12.31 14.15 21.71
N PRO A 94 12.85 15.25 21.16
CA PRO A 94 12.49 15.72 19.82
C PRO A 94 13.02 14.77 18.73
N ILE A 95 12.15 14.36 17.80
CA ILE A 95 12.52 13.46 16.70
C ILE A 95 13.54 14.13 15.78
N TYR A 96 13.21 15.33 15.27
CA TYR A 96 14.04 16.09 14.33
C TYR A 96 15.00 17.03 15.06
N ASP A 97 15.94 16.43 15.79
CA ASP A 97 17.06 17.14 16.41
C ASP A 97 18.29 17.15 15.49
N ALA A 98 19.27 17.99 15.78
CA ALA A 98 20.53 18.00 15.05
C ALA A 98 21.21 16.61 15.14
N PRO A 99 21.72 16.05 14.01
CA PRO A 99 22.43 14.78 14.06
C PRO A 99 23.65 14.83 14.98
N SER A 100 23.86 13.77 15.75
CA SER A 100 24.96 13.59 16.68
C SER A 100 25.57 12.19 16.53
N ARG A 101 26.58 11.86 17.35
CA ARG A 101 27.19 10.52 17.37
C ARG A 101 26.17 9.42 17.71
N ASP A 102 25.19 9.74 18.56
CA ASP A 102 24.25 8.76 19.12
C ASP A 102 22.84 8.85 18.52
N TRP A 103 22.58 9.87 17.69
CA TRP A 103 21.26 10.10 17.12
C TRP A 103 21.34 10.68 15.71
N VAL A 104 20.66 10.02 14.77
CA VAL A 104 20.44 10.55 13.42
C VAL A 104 18.95 10.37 13.08
N PRO A 105 18.19 11.46 12.88
CA PRO A 105 16.77 11.36 12.58
C PRO A 105 16.54 10.87 11.16
N PHE A 106 15.52 10.05 10.98
CA PHE A 106 14.99 9.73 9.66
C PHE A 106 14.21 10.90 9.08
N MET A 107 14.35 11.11 7.76
CA MET A 107 13.62 12.12 6.99
C MET A 107 12.21 11.65 6.60
N TYR A 108 11.49 11.02 7.53
CA TYR A 108 10.12 10.53 7.33
C TYR A 108 9.14 11.19 8.28
N GLY A 109 7.85 11.24 7.91
CA GLY A 109 6.79 11.82 8.74
C GLY A 109 6.63 11.11 10.10
N PRO A 110 6.30 11.84 11.19
CA PRO A 110 6.45 11.32 12.54
C PRO A 110 5.26 10.50 13.05
N LEU A 111 4.16 10.44 12.29
CA LEU A 111 2.89 9.83 12.73
C LEU A 111 3.09 8.39 13.22
N TYR A 112 3.88 7.60 12.49
CA TYR A 112 4.14 6.22 12.88
C TYR A 112 4.89 6.13 14.23
N TYR A 113 5.85 7.02 14.48
CA TYR A 113 6.60 7.05 15.73
C TYR A 113 5.72 7.45 16.92
N TRP A 114 4.82 8.42 16.71
CA TRP A 114 3.85 8.84 17.74
C TRP A 114 2.84 7.76 18.09
N LEU A 115 2.34 7.02 17.09
CA LEU A 115 1.44 5.90 17.33
C LEU A 115 2.16 4.66 17.88
N GLY A 116 3.42 4.45 17.48
CA GLY A 116 4.23 3.31 17.90
C GLY A 116 4.78 3.43 19.32
N ALA A 117 5.13 4.64 19.76
CA ALA A 117 5.67 4.93 21.10
C ALA A 117 4.84 4.33 22.26
N PRO A 118 3.52 4.56 22.36
CA PRO A 118 2.72 3.97 23.45
C PRO A 118 2.69 2.43 23.37
N LEU A 119 2.68 1.85 22.16
CA LEU A 119 2.66 0.40 21.99
C LEU A 119 3.99 -0.25 22.40
N VAL A 120 5.12 0.40 22.11
CA VAL A 120 6.44 -0.04 22.57
C VAL A 120 6.52 0.01 24.11
N ALA A 121 5.94 1.04 24.74
CA ALA A 121 5.91 1.17 26.19
C ALA A 121 5.05 0.07 26.88
N VAL A 122 3.95 -0.37 26.25
CA VAL A 122 3.08 -1.44 26.77
C VAL A 122 3.72 -2.83 26.69
N PHE A 123 4.63 -3.06 25.75
CA PHE A 123 5.27 -4.36 25.51
C PHE A 123 6.81 -4.32 25.71
N PRO A 124 7.33 -4.00 26.91
CA PRO A 124 8.77 -3.79 27.13
C PRO A 124 9.63 -5.03 26.85
N GLY A 125 9.09 -6.24 27.02
CA GLY A 125 9.78 -7.50 26.72
C GLY A 125 9.69 -7.95 25.26
N HIS A 126 8.90 -7.26 24.42
CA HIS A 126 8.71 -7.60 23.02
C HIS A 126 8.90 -6.36 22.14
N PRO A 127 10.15 -5.96 21.88
CA PRO A 127 10.50 -4.66 21.30
C PRO A 127 9.76 -4.35 19.99
N PHE A 128 9.50 -5.37 19.16
CA PHE A 128 8.84 -5.20 17.85
C PHE A 128 7.35 -5.51 17.86
N LEU A 129 6.79 -6.09 18.92
CA LEU A 129 5.40 -6.56 18.94
C LEU A 129 4.42 -5.41 18.72
N GLY A 130 4.58 -4.32 19.48
CA GLY A 130 3.75 -3.12 19.34
C GLY A 130 3.80 -2.53 17.92
N LEU A 131 5.00 -2.44 17.34
CA LEU A 131 5.19 -1.92 15.99
C LEU A 131 4.56 -2.83 14.92
N ARG A 132 4.63 -4.15 15.10
CA ARG A 132 3.99 -5.09 14.18
C ARG A 132 2.48 -5.05 14.27
N ILE A 133 1.92 -4.94 15.47
CA ILE A 133 0.48 -4.74 15.65
C ILE A 133 0.05 -3.49 14.88
N LEU A 134 0.76 -2.37 15.07
CA LEU A 134 0.45 -1.12 14.37
C LEU A 134 0.53 -1.26 12.84
N SER A 135 1.57 -1.90 12.33
CA SER A 135 1.75 -2.13 10.89
C SER A 135 0.69 -3.06 10.31
N ILE A 136 0.37 -4.16 11.01
CA ILE A 136 -0.66 -5.12 10.57
C ILE A 136 -2.03 -4.46 10.57
N LEU A 137 -2.39 -3.71 11.62
CA LEU A 137 -3.63 -2.96 11.68
C LEU A 137 -3.73 -1.91 10.57
N SER A 138 -2.63 -1.22 10.27
CA SER A 138 -2.58 -0.24 9.17
C SER A 138 -2.77 -0.91 7.80
N ALA A 139 -2.16 -2.08 7.58
CA ALA A 139 -2.32 -2.86 6.34
C ALA A 139 -3.74 -3.40 6.19
N VAL A 140 -4.31 -3.99 7.24
CA VAL A 140 -5.69 -4.49 7.26
C VAL A 140 -6.70 -3.35 7.12
N GLY A 141 -6.48 -2.22 7.78
CA GLY A 141 -7.31 -1.02 7.63
C GLY A 141 -7.29 -0.48 6.20
N SER A 142 -6.11 -0.43 5.58
CA SER A 142 -5.96 -0.05 4.16
C SER A 142 -6.69 -1.03 3.24
N ALA A 143 -6.56 -2.34 3.49
CA ALA A 143 -7.31 -3.36 2.76
C ALA A 143 -8.82 -3.18 2.88
N ALA A 144 -9.32 -2.89 4.09
CA ALA A 144 -10.74 -2.66 4.34
C ALA A 144 -11.26 -1.41 3.61
N LEU A 145 -10.48 -0.33 3.57
CA LEU A 145 -10.80 0.88 2.81
C LEU A 145 -10.82 0.61 1.30
N VAL A 146 -9.82 -0.09 0.76
CA VAL A 146 -9.78 -0.51 -0.66
C VAL A 146 -10.99 -1.38 -0.99
N PHE A 147 -11.29 -2.36 -0.14
CA PHE A 147 -12.45 -3.23 -0.32
C PHE A 147 -13.75 -2.44 -0.35
N ALA A 148 -13.97 -1.56 0.62
CA ALA A 148 -15.17 -0.72 0.71
C ALA A 148 -15.29 0.21 -0.51
N TRP A 149 -14.17 0.82 -0.92
CA TRP A 149 -14.15 1.73 -2.06
C TRP A 149 -14.47 1.02 -3.37
N VAL A 150 -13.83 -0.12 -3.65
CA VAL A 150 -14.10 -0.89 -4.88
C VAL A 150 -15.53 -1.42 -4.89
N ARG A 151 -16.04 -1.87 -3.74
CA ARG A 151 -17.45 -2.27 -3.63
C ARG A 151 -18.41 -1.13 -3.94
N ALA A 152 -18.10 0.08 -3.50
CA ALA A 152 -18.94 1.26 -3.72
C ALA A 152 -18.92 1.75 -5.18
N LEU A 153 -17.80 1.59 -5.89
CA LEU A 153 -17.66 2.00 -7.29
C LEU A 153 -18.15 0.97 -8.31
N SER A 154 -18.21 -0.31 -7.91
CA SER A 154 -18.59 -1.39 -8.82
C SER A 154 -20.12 -1.49 -8.94
N THR A 155 -20.64 -1.61 -10.15
CA THR A 155 -22.08 -1.77 -10.41
C THR A 155 -22.52 -3.23 -10.45
N THR A 156 -21.61 -4.14 -10.82
CA THR A 156 -21.86 -5.59 -10.89
C THR A 156 -20.70 -6.37 -10.30
N GLN A 157 -20.99 -7.53 -9.68
CA GLN A 157 -19.98 -8.41 -9.09
C GLN A 157 -19.06 -7.70 -8.08
N THR A 158 -19.65 -6.81 -7.26
CA THR A 158 -18.91 -5.86 -6.40
C THR A 158 -17.93 -6.54 -5.43
N VAL A 159 -18.30 -7.70 -4.88
CA VAL A 159 -17.44 -8.47 -3.98
C VAL A 159 -16.25 -9.10 -4.71
N LEU A 160 -16.46 -9.61 -5.94
CA LEU A 160 -15.39 -10.20 -6.74
C LEU A 160 -14.27 -9.18 -7.00
N TRP A 161 -14.65 -7.99 -7.49
CA TRP A 161 -13.68 -6.93 -7.81
C TRP A 161 -13.00 -6.38 -6.56
N ALA A 162 -13.72 -6.28 -5.44
CA ALA A 162 -13.14 -5.84 -4.19
C ALA A 162 -12.14 -6.86 -3.62
N LEU A 163 -12.46 -8.16 -3.68
CA LEU A 163 -11.50 -9.22 -3.33
C LEU A 163 -10.29 -9.22 -4.25
N ALA A 164 -10.49 -9.03 -5.56
CA ALA A 164 -9.39 -8.94 -6.52
C ALA A 164 -8.44 -7.79 -6.21
N ALA A 165 -8.97 -6.60 -5.90
CA ALA A 165 -8.16 -5.43 -5.54
C ALA A 165 -7.35 -5.64 -4.25
N VAL A 166 -7.99 -6.18 -3.21
CA VAL A 166 -7.29 -6.49 -1.94
C VAL A 166 -6.26 -7.60 -2.12
N GLY A 167 -6.61 -8.64 -2.89
CA GLY A 167 -5.69 -9.73 -3.22
C GLY A 167 -4.45 -9.22 -3.96
N MET A 168 -4.63 -8.32 -4.93
CA MET A 168 -3.53 -7.64 -5.63
C MET A 168 -2.67 -6.81 -4.69
N MET A 169 -3.26 -6.07 -3.74
CA MET A 169 -2.52 -5.31 -2.74
C MET A 169 -1.60 -6.23 -1.93
N PHE A 170 -2.11 -7.34 -1.41
CA PHE A 170 -1.30 -8.29 -0.65
C PHE A 170 -0.33 -9.08 -1.54
N ALA A 171 -0.59 -9.17 -2.84
CA ALA A 171 0.33 -9.79 -3.80
C ALA A 171 1.60 -9.01 -4.07
N ALA A 172 1.63 -7.72 -3.72
CA ALA A 172 2.86 -6.94 -3.75
C ALA A 172 3.87 -7.35 -2.65
N TYR A 173 3.43 -8.08 -1.63
CA TYR A 173 4.32 -8.53 -0.55
C TYR A 173 4.97 -9.87 -0.91
N ARG A 174 6.28 -9.96 -0.65
CA ARG A 174 7.01 -11.22 -0.80
C ARG A 174 6.61 -12.21 0.28
N MET A 175 6.21 -13.41 -0.13
CA MET A 175 5.98 -14.55 0.76
C MET A 175 7.27 -15.38 0.86
N THR A 176 8.19 -14.91 1.70
CA THR A 176 9.43 -15.63 2.05
C THR A 176 9.63 -15.56 3.55
#